data_AF-A0A2A4KMS1-F1
#
_entry.id   AF-A0A2A4KMS1-F1
#
_cell.length_a   1.000
_cell.length_b   1.000
_cell.length_c   1.000
_cell.angle_alpha   90.00
_cell.angle_beta   90.00
_cell.angle_gamma   90.00
#
_symmetry.space_group_name_H-M   'P 1'
#
loop_
_entity.id
_entity.type
_entity.pdbx_description
1 polymer ?
#
loop_
_entity_poly.entity_id
_entity_poly.type
_entity_poly.pdbx_seq_one_letter_code
_entity_poly.pdbx_strand_id
1 'polypeptide(L)'
;MNNNDTAGPGGTYLDGLPLKPRNLISATLALARIDELGWAPVTGYPGSDVLWTVRCLLCGWTGQRFYSHLRRARPLKRHNKCAPISEHARLLAALAASSSTSCRCRVQHPTTPADAASVIDAITSSHLRNDTTRLATGLHRLLGPCPATAARARAVSELDPSRP
;
A
#
# COMPACT_ATOMS: atom_id res chain seq x y z
N MET A 1 11.01 -18.81 -16.85
CA MET A 1 10.68 -19.43 -15.55
C MET A 1 9.83 -18.45 -14.76
N ASN A 2 8.54 -18.73 -14.61
CA ASN A 2 7.62 -17.89 -13.84
C ASN A 2 7.42 -18.53 -12.47
N ASN A 3 8.23 -18.16 -11.49
CA ASN A 3 8.00 -18.57 -10.11
C ASN A 3 6.85 -17.75 -9.56
N ASN A 4 5.69 -18.39 -9.49
CA ASN A 4 4.47 -17.83 -8.93
C ASN A 4 4.61 -17.87 -7.40
N ASP A 5 5.30 -16.87 -6.84
CA ASP A 5 5.53 -16.65 -5.40
C ASP A 5 4.25 -16.16 -4.66
N THR A 6 3.06 -16.47 -5.17
CA THR A 6 1.78 -15.92 -4.69
C THR A 6 1.34 -16.50 -3.34
N ALA A 7 1.89 -17.63 -2.91
CA ALA A 7 1.57 -18.26 -1.61
C ALA A 7 2.51 -17.85 -0.46
N GLY A 8 3.60 -17.14 -0.75
CA GLY A 8 4.54 -16.67 0.27
C GLY A 8 4.13 -15.36 0.93
N PRO A 9 4.87 -14.88 1.96
CA PRO A 9 4.61 -13.59 2.60
C PRO A 9 4.66 -12.40 1.61
N GLY A 10 5.31 -12.56 0.45
CA GLY A 10 5.27 -11.61 -0.66
C GLY A 10 3.87 -11.43 -1.25
N GLY A 11 3.15 -12.54 -1.48
CA GLY A 11 1.80 -12.54 -2.07
C GLY A 11 0.76 -11.75 -1.27
N THR A 12 0.98 -11.61 0.04
CA THR A 12 0.12 -10.80 0.92
C THR A 12 0.13 -9.31 0.54
N TYR A 13 1.28 -8.80 0.06
CA TYR A 13 1.47 -7.36 -0.19
C TYR A 13 1.71 -7.02 -1.65
N LEU A 14 2.19 -7.97 -2.46
CA LEU A 14 2.44 -7.85 -3.89
C LEU A 14 1.72 -8.99 -4.61
N ASP A 15 0.81 -8.68 -5.51
CA ASP A 15 0.02 -9.68 -6.23
C ASP A 15 0.60 -9.89 -7.64
N GLY A 16 1.32 -10.99 -7.84
CA GLY A 16 1.98 -11.31 -9.12
C GLY A 16 3.17 -10.40 -9.49
N LEU A 17 3.62 -9.52 -8.58
CA LEU A 17 4.79 -8.68 -8.80
C LEU A 17 6.05 -9.25 -8.13
N PRO A 18 7.22 -9.23 -8.81
CA PRO A 18 8.47 -9.69 -8.21
C PRO A 18 8.92 -8.75 -7.07
N LEU A 19 9.59 -9.31 -6.07
CA LEU A 19 10.17 -8.59 -4.92
C LEU A 19 11.42 -7.80 -5.32
N LYS A 20 11.20 -6.68 -6.02
CA LYS A 20 12.24 -5.73 -6.44
C LYS A 20 12.03 -4.38 -5.75
N PRO A 21 13.11 -3.60 -5.48
CA PRO A 21 13.02 -2.28 -4.86
C PRO A 21 11.94 -1.37 -5.47
N ARG A 22 11.91 -1.25 -6.81
CA ARG A 22 10.91 -0.44 -7.52
C ARG A 22 9.45 -0.84 -7.24
N ASN A 23 9.19 -2.13 -7.05
CA ASN A 23 7.84 -2.65 -6.79
C ASN A 23 7.45 -2.42 -5.33
N LEU A 24 8.40 -2.52 -4.40
CA LEU A 24 8.19 -2.19 -2.99
C LEU A 24 7.92 -0.69 -2.80
N ILE A 25 8.66 0.17 -3.51
CA ILE A 25 8.40 1.62 -3.54
C ILE A 25 7.01 1.90 -4.11
N SER A 26 6.71 1.38 -5.30
CA SER A 26 5.39 1.54 -5.94
C SER A 26 4.24 1.07 -5.04
N ALA A 27 4.38 -0.10 -4.41
CA ALA A 27 3.38 -0.63 -3.49
C ALA A 27 3.19 0.27 -2.26
N THR A 28 4.27 0.74 -1.65
CA THR A 28 4.22 1.64 -0.48
C THR A 28 3.49 2.94 -0.83
N LEU A 29 3.79 3.53 -1.99
CA LEU A 29 3.12 4.73 -2.49
C LEU A 29 1.63 4.46 -2.80
N ALA A 30 1.34 3.34 -3.46
CA ALA A 30 -0.02 2.96 -3.83
C ALA A 30 -0.90 2.74 -2.60
N LEU A 31 -0.41 2.00 -1.60
CA LEU A 31 -1.12 1.74 -0.35
C LEU A 31 -1.47 3.04 0.37
N ALA A 32 -0.51 3.96 0.53
CA ALA A 32 -0.77 5.25 1.15
C ALA A 32 -1.79 6.08 0.39
N ARG A 33 -1.69 6.08 -0.95
CA ARG A 33 -2.57 6.89 -1.78
C ARG A 33 -4.02 6.38 -1.77
N ILE A 34 -4.22 5.06 -1.78
CA ILE A 34 -5.58 4.51 -1.73
C ILE A 34 -6.20 4.69 -0.34
N ASP A 35 -5.40 4.59 0.73
CA ASP A 35 -5.80 4.79 2.12
C ASP A 35 -6.30 6.23 2.34
N GLU A 36 -5.51 7.23 1.91
CA GLU A 36 -5.89 8.65 1.91
C GLU A 36 -7.21 8.91 1.19
N LEU A 37 -7.47 8.17 0.11
CA LEU A 37 -8.67 8.30 -0.71
C LEU A 37 -9.84 7.44 -0.21
N GLY A 38 -9.73 6.81 0.96
CA GLY A 38 -10.81 6.03 1.58
C GLY A 38 -11.02 4.67 0.93
N TRP A 39 -9.94 4.00 0.54
CA TRP A 39 -9.92 2.64 0.02
C TRP A 39 -8.93 1.80 0.82
N ALA A 40 -9.29 0.55 1.10
CA ALA A 40 -8.37 -0.43 1.66
C ALA A 40 -8.06 -1.52 0.63
N PRO A 41 -6.80 -2.00 0.56
CA PRO A 41 -6.48 -3.17 -0.24
C PRO A 41 -7.17 -4.41 0.33
N VAL A 42 -7.62 -5.31 -0.55
CA VAL A 42 -8.06 -6.67 -0.19
C VAL A 42 -7.02 -7.69 -0.64
N THR A 43 -6.38 -7.46 -1.78
CA THR A 43 -5.23 -8.23 -2.26
C THR A 43 -3.96 -7.38 -2.25
N GLY A 44 -2.81 -8.02 -2.43
CA GLY A 44 -1.54 -7.33 -2.64
C GLY A 44 -1.59 -6.36 -3.82
N TYR A 45 -0.69 -5.38 -3.83
CA TYR A 45 -0.59 -4.43 -4.95
C TYR A 45 -0.17 -5.16 -6.23
N PRO A 46 -0.97 -5.09 -7.31
CA PRO A 46 -0.71 -5.86 -8.53
C PRO A 46 0.05 -5.08 -9.61
N GLY A 47 0.29 -3.77 -9.39
CA GLY A 47 0.83 -2.85 -10.39
C GLY A 47 -0.15 -1.73 -10.75
N SER A 48 0.32 -0.73 -11.50
CA SER A 48 -0.46 0.47 -11.84
C SER A 48 -1.62 0.20 -12.79
N ASP A 49 -1.39 -0.71 -13.73
CA ASP A 49 -2.25 -0.97 -14.89
C ASP A 49 -2.94 -2.34 -14.80
N VAL A 50 -2.97 -2.91 -13.59
CA VAL A 50 -3.66 -4.16 -13.28
C VAL A 50 -4.84 -3.86 -12.34
N LEU A 51 -5.91 -4.65 -12.46
CA LEU A 51 -7.07 -4.56 -11.57
C LEU A 51 -6.67 -4.96 -10.15
N TRP A 52 -6.88 -4.04 -9.21
CA TRP A 52 -6.63 -4.25 -7.79
C TRP A 52 -7.95 -4.47 -7.05
N THR A 53 -8.05 -5.56 -6.29
CA THR A 53 -9.20 -5.82 -5.42
C THR A 53 -9.10 -4.93 -4.19
N VAL A 54 -10.07 -4.02 -4.05
CA VAL A 54 -10.11 -3.02 -2.99
C VAL A 54 -11.48 -2.98 -2.32
N ARG A 55 -11.51 -2.44 -1.10
CA ARG A 55 -12.71 -2.17 -0.31
C ARG A 55 -12.88 -0.67 -0.12
N CYS A 56 -14.06 -0.15 -0.41
CA CYS A 56 -14.45 1.23 -0.14
C CYS A 56 -14.67 1.41 1.37
N LEU A 57 -13.89 2.28 2.01
CA LEU A 57 -14.02 2.53 3.45
C LEU A 57 -15.23 3.41 3.80
N LEU A 58 -15.85 4.05 2.81
CA LEU A 58 -17.04 4.89 3.02
C LEU A 58 -18.35 4.10 3.13
N CYS A 59 -18.41 2.89 2.57
CA CYS A 59 -19.66 2.10 2.53
C CYS A 59 -19.45 0.59 2.58
N GLY A 60 -18.21 0.09 2.62
CA GLY A 60 -17.90 -1.34 2.72
C GLY A 60 -17.90 -2.12 1.40
N TRP A 61 -18.25 -1.50 0.27
CA TRP A 61 -18.24 -2.18 -1.04
C TRP A 61 -16.85 -2.74 -1.38
N THR A 62 -16.79 -3.98 -1.88
CA THR A 62 -15.56 -4.63 -2.35
C THR A 62 -15.66 -4.94 -3.84
N GLY A 63 -14.59 -4.67 -4.58
CA GLY A 63 -14.48 -5.04 -5.99
C GLY A 63 -13.17 -4.57 -6.62
N GLN A 64 -13.07 -4.71 -7.94
CA GLN A 64 -11.84 -4.47 -8.68
C GLN A 64 -11.77 -3.05 -9.26
N ARG A 65 -10.59 -2.43 -9.18
CA ARG A 65 -10.29 -1.10 -9.73
C ARG A 65 -8.84 -1.00 -10.19
N PHE A 66 -8.59 -0.29 -11.30
CA PHE A 66 -7.23 0.09 -11.67
C PHE A 66 -6.66 1.10 -10.66
N TYR A 67 -5.43 0.88 -10.20
CA TYR A 67 -4.75 1.85 -9.33
C TYR A 67 -4.60 3.21 -10.02
N SER A 68 -4.35 3.23 -11.33
CA SER A 68 -4.28 4.45 -12.15
C SER A 68 -5.57 5.30 -12.10
N HIS A 69 -6.72 4.69 -11.82
CA HIS A 69 -8.00 5.38 -11.57
C HIS A 69 -8.17 5.74 -10.10
N LEU A 70 -7.82 4.84 -9.18
CA LEU A 70 -7.94 5.07 -7.74
C LEU A 70 -7.12 6.26 -7.27
N ARG A 71 -5.88 6.42 -7.77
CA ARG A 71 -4.96 7.48 -7.32
C ARG A 71 -5.41 8.91 -7.62
N ARG A 72 -6.45 9.08 -8.45
CA ARG A 72 -7.00 10.38 -8.85
C ARG A 72 -7.94 10.89 -7.74
N ALA A 73 -7.71 12.12 -7.26
CA ALA A 73 -8.36 12.64 -6.06
C ALA A 73 -9.88 12.90 -6.19
N ARG A 74 -10.44 12.92 -7.41
CA ARG A 74 -11.82 13.40 -7.65
C ARG A 74 -12.58 12.58 -8.70
N PRO A 75 -12.87 11.30 -8.46
CA PRO A 75 -13.78 10.58 -9.34
C PRO A 75 -15.20 11.12 -9.16
N LEU A 76 -15.84 11.58 -10.25
CA LEU A 76 -17.29 11.91 -10.27
C LEU A 76 -18.14 10.74 -9.76
N LYS A 77 -17.64 9.49 -9.87
CA LYS A 77 -18.29 8.31 -9.33
C LYS A 77 -17.23 7.33 -8.84
N ARG A 78 -17.27 6.99 -7.55
CA ARG A 78 -16.34 6.00 -6.93
C ARG A 78 -16.67 4.57 -7.39
N HIS A 79 -17.92 4.15 -7.19
CA HIS A 79 -18.48 2.89 -7.68
C HIS A 79 -20.02 2.97 -7.74
N ASN A 80 -20.66 1.94 -8.29
CA ASN A 80 -22.12 1.86 -8.32
C ASN A 80 -22.68 1.81 -6.90
N LYS A 81 -23.78 2.55 -6.67
CA LYS A 81 -24.49 2.61 -5.38
C LYS A 81 -23.60 3.02 -4.19
N CYS A 82 -22.57 3.83 -4.44
CA CYS A 82 -21.82 4.50 -3.36
C CYS A 82 -22.67 5.61 -2.72
N ALA A 83 -22.21 6.14 -1.57
CA ALA A 83 -22.72 7.38 -1.02
C ALA A 83 -22.80 8.50 -2.10
N PRO A 84 -23.74 9.46 -1.98
CA PRO A 84 -23.83 10.60 -2.89
C PRO A 84 -22.52 11.39 -2.96
N ILE A 85 -22.21 11.96 -4.13
CA ILE A 85 -20.97 12.73 -4.36
C ILE A 85 -20.83 13.87 -3.35
N SER A 86 -21.93 14.54 -3.02
CA SER A 86 -21.99 15.62 -2.02
C SER A 86 -21.51 15.19 -0.63
N GLU A 87 -21.67 13.91 -0.28
CA GLU A 87 -21.29 13.38 1.03
C GLU A 87 -19.84 12.90 1.09
N HIS A 88 -19.15 12.73 -0.05
CA HIS A 88 -17.82 12.12 -0.08
C HIS A 88 -16.80 12.90 0.76
N ALA A 89 -16.78 14.22 0.64
CA ALA A 89 -15.84 15.06 1.39
C ALA A 89 -16.05 14.91 2.91
N ARG A 90 -17.31 14.97 3.36
CA ARG A 90 -17.66 14.79 4.79
C ARG A 90 -17.30 13.40 5.30
N LEU A 91 -17.60 12.36 4.53
CA LEU A 91 -17.29 10.97 4.90
C LEU A 91 -15.78 10.70 4.95
N LEU A 92 -15.01 11.26 4.01
CA LEU A 92 -13.54 11.17 4.03
C LEU A 92 -12.95 11.91 5.25
N ALA A 93 -13.47 13.10 5.58
CA ALA A 93 -13.05 13.82 6.77
C ALA A 93 -13.37 13.05 8.06
N ALA A 94 -14.55 12.42 8.15
CA ALA A 94 -14.92 11.56 9.27
C ALA A 94 -14.02 10.31 9.38
N LEU A 95 -13.65 9.71 8.24
CA LEU A 95 -12.70 8.59 8.20
C LEU A 95 -11.31 9.01 8.70
N ALA A 96 -10.81 10.15 8.24
CA ALA A 96 -9.54 10.69 8.71
C ALA A 96 -9.56 10.99 10.22
N ALA A 97 -10.64 11.61 10.72
CA ALA A 97 -10.78 11.94 12.14
C ALA A 97 -10.91 10.71 13.06
N SER A 98 -11.46 9.59 12.55
CA SER A 98 -11.57 8.32 13.28
C SER A 98 -10.33 7.43 13.16
N SER A 99 -9.38 7.79 12.30
CA SER A 99 -8.14 7.03 12.12
C SER A 99 -7.21 7.26 13.31
N SER A 100 -6.68 6.16 13.88
CA SER A 100 -5.72 6.28 14.99
C SER A 100 -4.48 7.05 14.53
N THR A 101 -4.09 8.08 15.26
CA THR A 101 -2.81 8.78 15.05
C THR A 101 -1.66 8.12 15.81
N SER A 102 -1.99 7.26 16.78
CA SER A 102 -1.02 6.48 17.55
C SER A 102 -0.81 5.10 16.91
N CYS A 103 0.45 4.76 16.65
CA CYS A 103 0.82 3.43 16.20
C CYS A 103 1.07 2.52 17.41
N ARG A 104 0.57 1.27 17.36
CA ARG A 104 0.83 0.22 18.38
C ARG A 104 1.94 -0.76 17.99
N CYS A 105 2.64 -0.52 16.89
CA CYS A 105 3.75 -1.35 16.46
C CYS A 105 4.92 -1.23 17.45
N ARG A 106 5.51 -2.38 17.81
CA ARG A 106 6.68 -2.45 18.72
C ARG A 106 8.01 -2.23 17.99
N VAL A 107 7.97 -2.21 16.67
CA VAL A 107 9.13 -2.03 15.80
C VAL A 107 9.06 -0.67 15.13
N GLN A 108 10.21 0.00 15.02
CA GLN A 108 10.30 1.28 14.33
C GLN A 108 9.98 1.11 12.84
N HIS A 109 9.15 2.02 12.32
CA HIS A 109 8.83 2.08 10.90
C HIS A 109 9.93 2.80 10.12
N PRO A 110 10.15 2.43 8.85
CA PRO A 110 11.03 3.19 7.98
C PRO A 110 10.36 4.51 7.57
N THR A 111 10.50 5.55 8.40
CA THR A 111 9.92 6.88 8.16
C THR A 111 10.96 7.92 7.74
N THR A 112 12.21 7.50 7.56
CA THR A 112 13.26 8.28 6.91
C THR A 112 13.71 7.59 5.61
N PRO A 113 14.25 8.31 4.62
CA PRO A 113 14.74 7.70 3.38
C PRO A 113 15.82 6.63 3.64
N ALA A 114 16.74 6.88 4.57
CA ALA A 114 17.78 5.94 4.94
C ALA A 114 17.22 4.64 5.55
N ASP A 115 16.26 4.75 6.48
CA ASP A 115 15.61 3.57 7.07
C ASP A 115 14.81 2.79 6.02
N ALA A 116 14.14 3.50 5.10
CA ALA A 116 13.38 2.90 4.01
C ALA A 116 14.27 2.12 3.05
N ALA A 117 15.41 2.69 2.64
CA ALA A 117 16.39 2.00 1.81
C ALA A 117 16.91 0.74 2.52
N SER A 118 17.30 0.86 3.80
CA SER A 118 17.78 -0.27 4.61
C SER A 118 16.76 -1.40 4.71
N VAL A 119 15.47 -1.09 4.93
CA VAL A 119 14.40 -2.09 4.99
C VAL A 119 14.18 -2.76 3.63
N ILE A 120 14.22 -2.00 2.53
CA ILE A 120 14.08 -2.54 1.16
C ILE A 120 15.23 -3.50 0.82
N ASP A 121 16.46 -3.14 1.17
CA ASP A 121 17.64 -4.00 0.97
C ASP A 121 17.56 -5.26 1.82
N ALA A 122 17.09 -5.14 3.06
CA ALA A 122 16.87 -6.27 3.95
C ALA A 122 15.79 -7.23 3.42
N ILE A 123 14.69 -6.72 2.85
CA ILE A 123 13.64 -7.52 2.19
C ILE A 123 14.25 -8.28 1.01
N THR A 124 14.95 -7.58 0.12
CA THR A 124 15.55 -8.17 -1.09
C THR A 124 16.57 -9.24 -0.73
N SER A 125 17.45 -8.96 0.23
CA SER A 125 18.46 -9.91 0.72
C SER A 125 17.85 -11.12 1.44
N SER A 126 16.74 -10.94 2.17
CA SER A 126 16.04 -12.05 2.83
C SER A 126 15.34 -12.95 1.81
N HIS A 127 14.77 -12.38 0.75
CA HIS A 127 14.19 -13.13 -0.36
C HIS A 127 15.25 -13.98 -1.08
N LEU A 128 16.40 -13.39 -1.43
CA LEU A 128 17.50 -14.13 -2.08
C LEU A 128 18.05 -15.28 -1.24
N ARG A 129 17.99 -15.15 0.09
CA ARG A 129 18.45 -16.19 1.04
C ARG A 129 17.34 -17.16 1.47
N ASN A 130 16.12 -17.02 0.94
CA ASN A 130 14.94 -17.78 1.37
C ASN A 130 14.64 -17.67 2.89
N ASP A 131 15.00 -16.56 3.52
CA ASP A 131 14.67 -16.28 4.92
C ASP A 131 13.24 -15.72 5.01
N THR A 132 12.27 -16.64 5.09
CA THR A 132 10.84 -16.34 5.08
C THR A 132 10.40 -15.49 6.26
N THR A 133 11.04 -15.66 7.43
CA THR A 133 10.68 -14.93 8.66
C THR A 133 11.12 -13.48 8.58
N ARG A 134 12.38 -13.22 8.19
CA ARG A 134 12.86 -11.85 7.99
C ARG A 134 12.17 -11.17 6.82
N LEU A 135 11.88 -11.91 5.76
CA LEU A 135 11.09 -11.42 4.63
C LEU A 135 9.71 -10.95 5.06
N ALA A 136 8.95 -11.79 5.77
CA ALA A 136 7.62 -11.44 6.27
C ALA A 136 7.65 -10.23 7.21
N THR A 137 8.65 -10.18 8.10
CA THR A 137 8.83 -9.06 9.03
C THR A 137 9.12 -7.75 8.29
N GLY A 138 10.03 -7.78 7.30
CA GLY A 138 10.36 -6.60 6.49
C GLY A 138 9.15 -6.11 5.69
N LEU A 139 8.43 -7.03 5.04
CA LEU A 139 7.22 -6.70 4.28
C LEU A 139 6.14 -6.10 5.18
N HIS A 140 5.88 -6.69 6.34
CA HIS A 140 4.89 -6.13 7.28
C HIS A 140 5.31 -4.74 7.80
N ARG A 141 6.60 -4.53 8.09
CA ARG A 141 7.12 -3.22 8.52
C ARG A 141 6.95 -2.13 7.47
N LEU A 142 7.09 -2.48 6.18
CA LEU A 142 7.03 -1.55 5.05
C LEU A 142 5.61 -1.35 4.50
N LEU A 143 4.85 -2.44 4.33
CA LEU A 143 3.59 -2.48 3.58
C LEU A 143 2.37 -2.83 4.46
N GLY A 144 2.59 -3.15 5.74
CA GLY A 144 1.52 -3.48 6.68
C GLY A 144 0.54 -2.32 6.96
N PRO A 145 -0.75 -2.61 7.21
CA PRO A 145 -1.73 -1.60 7.59
C PRO A 145 -1.34 -0.96 8.92
N CYS A 146 -1.13 0.35 8.92
CA CYS A 146 -0.62 1.08 10.08
C CYS A 146 -0.80 2.60 9.90
N PRO A 147 -1.05 3.39 10.96
CA PRO A 147 -1.08 4.86 10.87
C PRO A 147 0.18 5.50 10.26
N ALA A 148 1.34 4.84 10.36
CA ALA A 148 2.58 5.32 9.77
C ALA A 148 2.65 5.17 8.24
N THR A 149 1.61 4.63 7.57
CA THR A 149 1.58 4.42 6.11
C THR A 149 1.94 5.69 5.33
N ALA A 150 1.37 6.85 5.68
CA ALA A 150 1.70 8.11 5.03
C ALA A 150 3.16 8.54 5.25
N ALA A 151 3.73 8.28 6.44
CA ALA A 151 5.12 8.60 6.75
C ALA A 151 6.09 7.70 5.98
N ARG A 152 5.80 6.40 5.86
CA ARG A 152 6.58 5.47 5.04
C ARG A 152 6.54 5.85 3.56
N ALA A 153 5.37 6.24 3.05
CA ALA A 153 5.23 6.71 1.67
C ALA A 153 6.08 7.95 1.37
N ARG A 154 6.13 8.93 2.30
CA ARG A 154 7.04 10.07 2.17
C ARG A 154 8.50 9.62 2.11
N ALA A 155 8.93 8.75 3.03
CA ALA A 155 10.29 8.24 3.07
C ALA A 155 10.72 7.54 1.77
N VAL A 156 9.89 6.66 1.21
CA VAL A 156 10.23 5.96 -0.05
C VAL A 156 10.12 6.86 -1.28
N SER A 157 9.33 7.94 -1.22
CA SER A 157 9.16 8.85 -2.36
C SER A 157 10.42 9.66 -2.67
N GLU A 158 11.39 9.70 -1.75
CA GLU A 158 12.72 10.28 -1.95
C GLU A 158 13.71 9.28 -2.56
N LEU A 159 13.35 8.00 -2.57
CA LEU A 159 14.14 6.92 -3.18
C LEU A 159 13.67 6.60 -4.61
N ASP A 160 12.58 7.22 -5.06
CA ASP A 160 12.04 7.00 -6.40
C ASP A 160 12.87 7.78 -7.43
N PRO A 161 13.64 7.10 -8.29
CA PRO A 161 14.51 7.76 -9.28
C PRO A 161 13.72 8.46 -10.39
N SER A 162 12.40 8.26 -10.47
CA SER A 162 11.53 8.93 -11.45
C SER A 162 10.94 10.26 -10.96
N ARG A 163 11.27 10.67 -9.73
CA ARG A 163 10.94 11.99 -9.20
C ARG A 163 12.05 13.00 -9.60
N PRO A 164 11.71 14.15 -10.21
CA PRO A 164 12.68 15.18 -10.57
C PRO A 164 13.34 15.81 -9.35
#